data_AF-A0A1I7KAQ0-F1
#
_entry.id   AF-A0A1I7KAQ0-F1
#
_cell.length_a   1.000
_cell.length_b   1.000
_cell.length_c   1.000
_cell.angle_alpha   90.00
_cell.angle_beta   90.00
_cell.angle_gamma   90.00
#
_symmetry.space_group_name_H-M   'P 1'
#
loop_
_entity.id
_entity.type
_entity.pdbx_description
1 polymer ?
#
loop_
_entity_poly.entity_id
_entity_poly.type
_entity_poly.pdbx_seq_one_letter_code
_entity_poly.pdbx_strand_id
1 'polypeptide(L)'
;MNKRSILYIIVSTLVVMLVFTIIPKSIYAITDYNGDGIIDKDEKMRYMQETWGVNSFDELKNLWSDPNYIEAQKENGSENKANQTPSKKEKHTHSYTATVTKEATCTEEGKTTYRCECGDSYTEPIPKKPHDYETTITKEPTCTEPGTQTQVCKNCGDTIETTIPALGHKPGDWTTEKEPTCSEEGKKVRYCTVCGEVVETMVIDKLPHTEGDWEVVQKPTLTKTGLKIVKCTVCGEVLKEEVIPANTTLLYIIISAVVAVLVIIALGVITYKRRH
;
A
#
# COMPACT_ATOMS: atom_id res chain seq x y z
N MET A 1 -13.47 16.00 48.01
CA MET A 1 -12.23 16.67 47.56
C MET A 1 -11.10 15.67 47.58
N ASN A 2 -10.59 15.28 46.41
CA ASN A 2 -9.44 14.40 46.26
C ASN A 2 -8.57 14.86 45.08
N LYS A 3 -7.26 14.86 45.31
CA LYS A 3 -6.19 15.52 44.54
C LYS A 3 -5.88 14.83 43.20
N ARG A 4 -6.76 14.95 42.20
CA ARG A 4 -6.44 14.58 40.80
C ARG A 4 -6.88 15.60 39.72
N SER A 5 -7.37 16.78 40.12
CA SER A 5 -7.91 17.78 39.17
C SER A 5 -7.06 19.05 39.02
N ILE A 6 -5.81 19.06 39.49
CA ILE A 6 -4.96 20.27 39.53
C ILE A 6 -3.72 20.18 38.59
N LEU A 7 -3.48 19.05 37.94
CA LEU A 7 -2.33 18.87 37.03
C LEU A 7 -2.65 18.95 35.53
N TYR A 8 -3.93 19.12 35.15
CA TYR A 8 -4.34 19.29 33.74
C TYR A 8 -4.72 20.74 33.36
N ILE A 9 -4.58 21.69 34.29
CA ILE A 9 -5.00 23.10 34.08
C ILE A 9 -3.81 24.06 34.00
N ILE A 10 -2.56 23.60 34.19
CA ILE A 10 -1.37 24.49 34.26
C ILE A 10 -0.36 24.28 33.10
N VAL A 11 -0.56 23.32 32.19
CA VAL A 11 0.38 23.08 31.06
C VAL A 11 -0.24 23.33 29.67
N SER A 12 -1.56 23.55 29.57
CA SER A 12 -2.17 24.00 28.30
C SER A 12 -2.22 25.53 28.15
N THR A 13 -2.02 26.28 29.24
CA THR A 13 -2.04 27.75 29.26
C THR A 13 -0.69 28.37 28.85
N LEU A 14 0.36 27.57 28.66
CA LEU A 14 1.70 28.02 28.27
C LEU A 14 2.06 27.77 26.79
N VAL A 15 1.23 27.04 26.03
CA VAL A 15 1.42 26.86 24.58
C VAL A 15 0.50 27.78 23.77
N VAL A 16 -0.54 28.34 24.39
CA VAL A 16 -1.41 29.37 23.74
C VAL A 16 -0.85 30.79 23.93
N MET A 17 0.14 31.01 24.80
CA MET A 17 0.73 32.34 25.05
C MET A 17 2.01 32.65 24.25
N LEU A 18 2.45 31.76 23.35
CA LEU A 18 3.64 31.97 22.51
C LEU A 18 3.37 32.00 21.00
N VAL A 19 2.09 31.91 20.58
CA VAL A 19 1.67 32.13 19.18
C VAL A 19 1.02 33.52 19.00
N PHE A 20 0.85 34.29 20.07
CA PHE A 20 0.21 35.62 20.06
C PHE A 20 1.17 36.82 19.88
N THR A 21 2.43 36.59 19.49
CA THR A 21 3.40 37.69 19.26
C THR A 21 3.92 37.81 17.82
N ILE A 22 3.32 37.13 16.84
CA ILE A 22 3.61 37.34 15.40
C ILE A 22 2.32 37.52 14.59
N ILE A 23 1.35 38.29 15.09
CA ILE A 23 0.24 38.79 14.27
C ILE A 23 0.10 40.29 14.54
N PRO A 24 0.27 41.17 13.53
CA PRO A 24 0.10 42.61 13.72
C PRO A 24 -1.36 42.96 14.07
N LYS A 25 -1.51 43.96 14.96
CA LYS A 25 -2.76 44.53 15.50
C LYS A 25 -3.63 45.27 14.46
N SER A 26 -3.93 44.67 13.30
CA SER A 26 -4.75 45.35 12.28
C SER A 26 -5.71 44.46 11.51
N ILE A 27 -6.23 43.39 12.10
CA ILE A 27 -7.23 42.54 11.45
C ILE A 27 -8.58 42.71 12.16
N TYR A 28 -9.29 43.79 11.81
CA TYR A 28 -10.75 43.76 11.89
C TYR A 28 -11.24 43.18 10.57
N ALA A 29 -11.48 41.87 10.57
CA ALA A 29 -12.09 41.18 9.44
C ALA A 29 -13.59 41.53 9.39
N ILE A 30 -14.03 42.13 8.29
CA ILE A 30 -15.41 42.10 7.84
C ILE A 30 -15.37 41.30 6.55
N THR A 31 -16.13 40.20 6.49
CA THR A 31 -16.24 39.34 5.31
C THR A 31 -16.95 40.09 4.19
N ASP A 32 -16.75 39.68 2.94
CA ASP A 32 -17.68 40.05 1.88
C ASP A 32 -19.07 39.44 2.16
N TYR A 33 -20.08 39.77 1.34
CA TYR A 33 -21.46 39.29 1.52
C TYR A 33 -21.62 37.76 1.35
N ASN A 34 -20.56 37.03 0.98
CA ASN A 34 -20.58 35.58 0.76
C ASN A 34 -19.65 34.77 1.69
N GLY A 35 -18.80 35.41 2.50
CA GLY A 35 -18.15 34.77 3.65
C GLY A 35 -16.80 34.08 3.43
N ASP A 36 -16.22 34.10 2.22
CA ASP A 36 -15.19 33.11 1.85
C ASP A 36 -13.80 33.68 1.51
N GLY A 37 -13.43 34.87 2.00
CA GLY A 37 -12.08 35.42 1.75
C GLY A 37 -11.58 36.47 2.74
N ILE A 38 -10.28 36.41 3.06
CA ILE A 38 -9.55 37.47 3.77
C ILE A 38 -9.05 38.46 2.71
N ILE A 39 -9.66 39.64 2.63
CA ILE A 39 -9.24 40.71 1.70
C ILE A 39 -8.08 41.50 2.35
N ASP A 40 -7.02 41.74 1.60
CA ASP A 40 -5.86 42.53 2.04
C ASP A 40 -6.20 44.04 2.17
N LYS A 41 -5.42 44.75 3.00
CA LYS A 41 -5.59 46.18 3.31
C LYS A 41 -5.51 47.07 2.07
N ASP A 42 -4.70 46.72 1.09
CA ASP A 42 -4.52 47.55 -0.11
C ASP A 42 -5.72 47.43 -1.07
N GLU A 43 -6.34 46.25 -1.12
CA GLU A 43 -7.54 46.01 -1.93
C GLU A 43 -8.79 46.67 -1.33
N LYS A 44 -8.86 46.77 0.00
CA LYS A 44 -9.89 47.56 0.71
C LYS A 44 -9.79 49.06 0.39
N MET A 45 -8.57 49.60 0.34
CA MET A 45 -8.34 51.02 0.03
C MET A 45 -8.73 51.36 -1.41
N ARG A 46 -8.42 50.46 -2.36
CA ARG A 46 -8.82 50.61 -3.77
C ARG A 46 -10.35 50.67 -3.92
N TYR A 47 -11.08 49.76 -3.28
CA TYR A 47 -12.54 49.75 -3.35
C TYR A 47 -13.19 51.02 -2.76
N MET A 48 -12.66 51.52 -1.64
CA MET A 48 -13.12 52.76 -1.01
C MET A 48 -12.88 53.99 -1.90
N GLN A 49 -11.75 54.03 -2.60
CA GLN A 49 -11.39 55.11 -3.51
C GLN A 49 -12.21 55.07 -4.82
N GLU A 50 -12.45 53.88 -5.38
CA GLU A 50 -13.25 53.70 -6.61
C GLU A 50 -14.75 53.96 -6.38
N THR A 51 -15.28 53.57 -5.22
CA THR A 51 -16.72 53.64 -4.95
C THR A 51 -17.14 54.97 -4.32
N TRP A 52 -16.27 55.56 -3.49
CA TRP A 52 -16.61 56.75 -2.69
C TRP A 52 -15.60 57.90 -2.81
N GLY A 53 -14.50 57.74 -3.56
CA GLY A 53 -13.55 58.81 -3.84
C GLY A 53 -12.65 59.23 -2.66
N VAL A 54 -12.55 58.42 -1.60
CA VAL A 54 -11.83 58.75 -0.36
C VAL A 54 -10.49 58.02 -0.25
N ASN A 55 -9.48 58.69 0.31
CA ASN A 55 -8.10 58.20 0.31
C ASN A 55 -7.65 57.66 1.68
N SER A 56 -8.48 57.80 2.72
CA SER A 56 -8.19 57.26 4.06
C SER A 56 -9.47 56.89 4.82
N PHE A 57 -9.33 55.99 5.80
CA PHE A 57 -10.44 55.59 6.66
C PHE A 57 -10.90 56.71 7.61
N ASP A 58 -10.02 57.67 7.93
CA ASP A 58 -10.34 58.82 8.78
C ASP A 58 -11.12 59.91 8.01
N GLU A 59 -10.95 60.04 6.68
CA GLU A 59 -11.81 60.88 5.83
C GLU A 59 -13.27 60.40 5.79
N LEU A 60 -13.48 59.09 5.85
CA LEU A 60 -14.82 58.48 5.83
C LEU A 60 -15.65 58.79 7.08
N LYS A 61 -15.01 58.97 8.24
CA LYS A 61 -15.70 59.34 9.49
C LYS A 61 -16.17 60.79 9.50
N ASN A 62 -15.48 61.67 8.78
CA ASN A 62 -15.83 63.10 8.74
C ASN A 62 -16.95 63.40 7.73
N LEU A 63 -17.17 62.53 6.72
CA LEU A 63 -18.27 62.65 5.75
C LEU A 63 -19.67 62.48 6.35
N TRP A 64 -19.80 61.71 7.43
CA TRP A 64 -21.09 61.46 8.10
C TRP A 64 -21.33 62.34 9.33
N SER A 65 -20.43 63.29 9.59
CA SER A 65 -20.51 64.20 10.75
C SER A 65 -20.59 65.69 10.37
N ASP A 66 -20.65 66.03 9.08
CA ASP A 66 -20.76 67.42 8.60
C ASP A 66 -22.21 67.79 8.24
N PRO A 67 -22.86 68.76 8.91
CA PRO A 67 -24.23 69.18 8.63
C PRO A 67 -24.45 69.73 7.21
N ASN A 68 -23.40 70.17 6.51
CA ASN A 68 -23.52 70.79 5.18
C ASN A 68 -23.66 69.80 4.01
N TYR A 69 -23.59 68.49 4.23
CA TYR A 69 -23.77 67.51 3.15
C TYR A 69 -25.25 67.25 2.79
N ILE A 70 -26.20 67.57 3.68
CA ILE A 70 -27.63 67.32 3.43
C ILE A 70 -28.30 68.46 2.64
N GLU A 71 -27.74 69.68 2.61
CA GLU A 71 -28.32 70.83 1.89
C GLU A 71 -27.80 71.04 0.45
N ALA A 72 -26.69 70.43 0.06
CA ALA A 72 -26.10 70.63 -1.27
C ALA A 72 -26.84 69.94 -2.44
N GLN A 73 -27.95 69.23 -2.21
CA GLN A 73 -28.76 68.61 -3.29
C GLN A 73 -30.07 69.35 -3.61
N LYS A 74 -30.34 70.51 -2.99
CA LYS A 74 -31.63 71.21 -3.21
C LYS A 74 -31.60 72.39 -4.18
N GLU A 75 -30.45 72.87 -4.64
CA GLU A 75 -30.41 74.17 -5.37
C GLU A 75 -29.87 74.15 -6.80
N ASN A 76 -29.58 73.01 -7.42
CA ASN A 76 -29.18 73.01 -8.84
C ASN A 76 -30.03 72.08 -9.70
N GLY A 77 -31.02 72.69 -10.38
CA GLY A 77 -31.47 72.21 -11.69
C GLY A 77 -32.97 72.00 -11.85
N SER A 78 -33.75 73.08 -11.88
CA SER A 78 -34.98 73.09 -12.68
C SER A 78 -34.62 73.55 -14.09
N GLU A 79 -34.79 72.69 -15.10
CA GLU A 79 -35.30 73.11 -16.41
C GLU A 79 -35.80 71.89 -17.20
N ASN A 80 -36.95 72.11 -17.84
CA ASN A 80 -37.85 71.09 -18.34
C ASN A 80 -37.31 70.28 -19.52
N LYS A 81 -37.36 68.95 -19.42
CA LYS A 81 -37.80 68.09 -20.52
C LYS A 81 -38.97 67.24 -20.06
N ALA A 82 -40.16 67.83 -20.17
CA ALA A 82 -41.41 67.11 -20.22
C ALA A 82 -41.39 66.16 -21.43
N ASN A 83 -41.26 64.85 -21.19
CA ASN A 83 -42.20 63.82 -21.65
C ASN A 83 -41.64 62.44 -21.32
N GLN A 84 -41.98 61.95 -20.13
CA GLN A 84 -42.28 60.55 -19.85
C GLN A 84 -42.75 60.49 -18.40
N THR A 85 -44.06 60.34 -18.25
CA THR A 85 -44.76 60.15 -16.98
C THR A 85 -44.07 59.03 -16.19
N PRO A 86 -43.65 59.24 -14.92
CA PRO A 86 -43.15 58.14 -14.10
C PRO A 86 -44.32 57.21 -13.86
N SER A 87 -44.24 56.00 -14.44
CA SER A 87 -45.17 54.92 -14.16
C SER A 87 -45.25 54.74 -12.64
N LYS A 88 -46.38 55.15 -12.07
CA LYS A 88 -46.81 54.85 -10.70
C LYS A 88 -46.49 53.38 -10.43
N LYS A 89 -45.51 53.08 -9.57
CA LYS A 89 -45.27 51.71 -9.09
C LYS A 89 -46.51 51.28 -8.32
N GLU A 90 -47.48 50.71 -9.03
CA GLU A 90 -48.66 50.14 -8.42
C GLU A 90 -48.23 48.99 -7.53
N LYS A 91 -48.65 49.03 -6.27
CA LYS A 91 -48.53 47.91 -5.35
C LYS A 91 -49.27 46.75 -5.99
N HIS A 92 -48.52 45.84 -6.57
CA HIS A 92 -49.01 44.57 -7.07
C HIS A 92 -48.28 43.46 -6.31
N THR A 93 -48.93 42.33 -6.18
CA THR A 93 -48.28 41.12 -5.67
C THR A 93 -47.48 40.53 -6.82
N HIS A 94 -46.19 40.29 -6.62
CA HIS A 94 -45.36 39.66 -7.64
C HIS A 94 -45.83 38.22 -7.88
N SER A 95 -46.22 37.94 -9.12
CA SER A 95 -46.35 36.59 -9.64
C SER A 95 -45.20 36.38 -10.61
N TYR A 96 -44.31 35.42 -10.29
CA TYR A 96 -43.14 35.13 -11.10
C TYR A 96 -43.40 33.90 -11.97
N THR A 97 -43.08 34.02 -13.26
CA THR A 97 -43.02 32.89 -14.18
C THR A 97 -41.58 32.41 -14.29
N ALA A 98 -41.34 31.13 -14.02
CA ALA A 98 -40.03 30.51 -14.14
C ALA A 98 -39.77 30.07 -15.59
N THR A 99 -38.57 30.33 -16.11
CA THR A 99 -38.14 29.86 -17.43
C THR A 99 -36.68 29.44 -17.35
N VAL A 100 -36.36 28.25 -17.87
CA VAL A 100 -34.97 27.81 -18.00
C VAL A 100 -34.33 28.64 -19.11
N THR A 101 -33.38 29.48 -18.74
CA THR A 101 -32.68 30.40 -19.65
C THR A 101 -31.32 29.89 -20.10
N LYS A 102 -30.75 28.95 -19.34
CA LYS A 102 -29.54 28.22 -19.70
C LYS A 102 -29.68 26.79 -19.19
N GLU A 103 -29.61 25.81 -20.07
CA GLU A 103 -29.59 24.41 -19.68
C GLU A 103 -28.28 24.06 -18.98
N ALA A 104 -28.35 23.21 -17.94
CA ALA A 104 -27.15 22.70 -17.29
C ALA A 104 -26.46 21.65 -18.16
N THR A 105 -25.13 21.65 -18.13
CA THR A 105 -24.25 20.65 -18.76
C THR A 105 -23.36 20.00 -17.69
N CYS A 106 -22.46 19.09 -18.08
CA CYS A 106 -21.50 18.52 -17.14
C CYS A 106 -20.33 19.46 -16.82
N THR A 107 -20.09 20.49 -17.63
CA THR A 107 -19.02 21.47 -17.41
C THR A 107 -19.53 22.79 -16.84
N GLU A 108 -20.78 23.14 -17.10
CA GLU A 108 -21.37 24.42 -16.74
C GLU A 108 -22.72 24.26 -16.03
N GLU A 109 -22.94 25.09 -15.00
CA GLU A 109 -24.25 25.22 -14.36
C GLU A 109 -25.28 25.84 -15.31
N GLY A 110 -26.53 25.40 -15.16
CA GLY A 110 -27.67 26.00 -15.82
C GLY A 110 -28.24 27.16 -15.02
N LYS A 111 -29.30 27.78 -15.53
CA LYS A 111 -29.91 28.97 -14.95
C LYS A 111 -31.41 29.05 -15.22
N THR A 112 -32.19 29.10 -14.16
CA THR A 112 -33.63 29.43 -14.21
C THR A 112 -33.79 30.92 -13.94
N THR A 113 -34.53 31.62 -14.80
CA THR A 113 -34.89 33.03 -14.60
C THR A 113 -36.37 33.12 -14.24
N TYR A 114 -36.65 33.87 -13.18
CA TYR A 114 -37.99 34.18 -12.70
C TYR A 114 -38.33 35.61 -13.11
N ARG A 115 -39.38 35.80 -13.91
CA ARG A 115 -39.79 37.12 -14.41
C ARG A 115 -41.22 37.44 -13.99
N CYS A 116 -41.41 38.66 -13.47
CA CYS A 116 -42.72 39.24 -13.23
C CYS A 116 -43.11 40.18 -14.39
N GLU A 117 -44.40 40.30 -14.70
CA GLU A 117 -44.90 41.17 -15.77
C GLU A 117 -44.54 42.65 -15.57
N CYS A 118 -44.27 43.07 -14.34
CA CYS A 118 -43.81 44.41 -14.00
C CYS A 118 -42.35 44.71 -14.39
N GLY A 119 -41.62 43.72 -14.91
CA GLY A 119 -40.23 43.85 -15.35
C GLY A 119 -39.18 43.39 -14.33
N ASP A 120 -39.57 43.13 -13.08
CA ASP A 120 -38.67 42.56 -12.06
C ASP A 120 -38.26 41.13 -12.42
N SER A 121 -36.99 40.78 -12.14
CA SER A 121 -36.49 39.42 -12.36
C SER A 121 -35.32 39.06 -11.47
N TYR A 122 -35.27 37.79 -11.06
CA TYR A 122 -34.12 37.17 -10.39
C TYR A 122 -33.83 35.80 -10.98
N THR A 123 -32.73 35.18 -10.57
CA THR A 123 -32.24 33.96 -11.18
C THR A 123 -31.68 32.98 -10.16
N GLU A 124 -31.88 31.69 -10.40
CA GLU A 124 -31.36 30.61 -9.56
C GLU A 124 -30.49 29.65 -10.38
N PRO A 125 -29.38 29.14 -9.83
CA PRO A 125 -28.50 28.20 -10.51
C PRO A 125 -29.13 26.81 -10.59
N ILE A 126 -28.88 26.10 -11.70
CA ILE A 126 -29.19 24.68 -11.84
C ILE A 126 -27.87 23.91 -11.73
N PRO A 127 -27.73 22.93 -10.81
CA PRO A 127 -26.52 22.14 -10.66
C PRO A 127 -26.09 21.47 -11.97
N LYS A 128 -24.78 21.27 -12.13
CA LYS A 128 -24.21 20.56 -13.27
C LYS A 128 -24.80 19.16 -13.38
N LYS A 129 -24.96 18.69 -14.62
CA LYS A 129 -25.29 17.29 -14.89
C LYS A 129 -24.08 16.41 -14.56
N PRO A 130 -24.28 15.16 -14.13
CA PRO A 130 -23.16 14.24 -13.99
C PRO A 130 -22.48 13.99 -15.35
N HIS A 131 -21.18 13.69 -15.32
CA HIS A 131 -20.48 13.21 -16.50
C HIS A 131 -21.02 11.83 -16.92
N ASP A 132 -21.05 11.59 -18.24
CA ASP A 132 -21.44 10.32 -18.83
C ASP A 132 -20.19 9.68 -19.47
N TYR A 133 -19.45 8.93 -18.66
CA TYR A 133 -18.16 8.36 -19.04
C TYR A 133 -18.30 7.03 -19.77
N GLU A 134 -17.58 6.89 -20.88
CA GLU A 134 -17.35 5.62 -21.57
C GLU A 134 -15.95 5.11 -21.26
N THR A 135 -15.84 3.85 -20.84
CA THR A 135 -14.56 3.24 -20.46
C THR A 135 -13.98 2.45 -21.62
N THR A 136 -12.69 2.64 -21.89
CA THR A 136 -11.90 1.87 -22.86
C THR A 136 -10.64 1.34 -22.18
N ILE A 137 -10.34 0.05 -22.34
CA ILE A 137 -9.07 -0.52 -21.86
C ILE A 137 -7.97 -0.09 -22.85
N THR A 138 -6.96 0.62 -22.35
CA THR A 138 -5.84 1.13 -23.15
C THR A 138 -4.61 0.23 -23.07
N LYS A 139 -4.43 -0.47 -21.94
CA LYS A 139 -3.44 -1.54 -21.77
C LYS A 139 -4.08 -2.67 -20.97
N GLU A 140 -4.09 -3.88 -21.55
CA GLU A 140 -4.57 -5.06 -20.83
C GLU A 140 -3.60 -5.41 -19.67
N PRO A 141 -4.11 -5.78 -18.48
CA PRO A 141 -3.28 -6.27 -17.40
C PRO A 141 -2.69 -7.65 -17.76
N THR A 142 -1.49 -7.93 -17.25
CA THR A 142 -0.84 -9.25 -17.33
C THR A 142 -0.73 -9.88 -15.95
N CYS A 143 -0.10 -11.06 -15.83
CA CYS A 143 0.13 -11.71 -14.53
C CYS A 143 0.92 -10.81 -13.56
N THR A 144 1.89 -10.05 -14.07
CA THR A 144 2.85 -9.27 -13.26
C THR A 144 2.72 -7.77 -13.46
N GLU A 145 2.25 -7.32 -14.62
CA GLU A 145 2.09 -5.90 -14.92
C GLU A 145 0.62 -5.46 -14.83
N PRO A 146 0.33 -4.32 -14.18
CA PRO A 146 -0.99 -3.72 -14.24
C PRO A 146 -1.32 -3.23 -15.65
N GLY A 147 -2.62 -3.19 -15.94
CA GLY A 147 -3.20 -2.57 -17.12
C GLY A 147 -3.62 -1.13 -16.85
N THR A 148 -4.18 -0.48 -17.87
CA THR A 148 -4.73 0.87 -17.80
C THR A 148 -6.04 0.94 -18.56
N GLN A 149 -6.97 1.73 -18.04
CA GLN A 149 -8.20 2.09 -18.74
C GLN A 149 -8.38 3.60 -18.70
N THR A 150 -9.04 4.11 -19.74
CA THR A 150 -9.36 5.52 -19.91
C THR A 150 -10.87 5.67 -19.99
N GLN A 151 -11.41 6.61 -19.23
CA GLN A 151 -12.81 6.98 -19.20
C GLN A 151 -12.99 8.34 -19.86
N VAL A 152 -13.80 8.42 -20.92
CA VAL A 152 -14.02 9.67 -21.67
C VAL A 152 -15.50 10.06 -21.59
N CYS A 153 -15.79 11.28 -21.13
CA CYS A 153 -17.15 11.79 -21.07
C CYS A 153 -17.67 12.08 -22.49
N LYS A 154 -18.76 11.42 -22.91
CA LYS A 154 -19.34 11.59 -24.25
C LYS A 154 -19.81 13.02 -24.55
N ASN A 155 -20.13 13.78 -23.49
CA ASN A 155 -20.74 15.10 -23.60
C ASN A 155 -19.71 16.24 -23.62
N CYS A 156 -18.54 16.07 -22.99
CA CYS A 156 -17.55 17.16 -22.85
C CYS A 156 -16.10 16.78 -23.15
N GLY A 157 -15.81 15.50 -23.39
CA GLY A 157 -14.44 15.03 -23.67
C GLY A 157 -13.52 14.97 -22.45
N ASP A 158 -14.05 15.21 -21.24
CA ASP A 158 -13.26 15.04 -20.01
C ASP A 158 -12.75 13.60 -19.91
N THR A 159 -11.49 13.44 -19.50
CA THR A 159 -10.78 12.16 -19.55
C THR A 159 -10.16 11.80 -18.21
N ILE A 160 -10.45 10.60 -17.72
CA ILE A 160 -9.90 10.04 -16.49
C ILE A 160 -9.14 8.76 -16.83
N GLU A 161 -7.88 8.66 -16.42
CA GLU A 161 -7.10 7.42 -16.52
C GLU A 161 -7.04 6.71 -15.16
N THR A 162 -7.24 5.39 -15.17
CA THR A 162 -7.16 4.55 -13.97
C THR A 162 -6.39 3.28 -14.25
N THR A 163 -5.66 2.80 -13.24
CA THR A 163 -4.92 1.54 -13.30
C THR A 163 -5.84 0.34 -13.06
N ILE A 164 -5.66 -0.70 -13.87
CA ILE A 164 -6.25 -2.03 -13.65
C ILE A 164 -5.19 -2.88 -12.94
N PRO A 165 -5.47 -3.48 -11.78
CA PRO A 165 -4.52 -4.35 -11.09
C PRO A 165 -4.02 -5.49 -12.00
N ALA A 166 -2.78 -5.93 -11.77
CA ALA A 166 -2.25 -7.13 -12.42
C ALA A 166 -3.13 -8.35 -12.08
N LEU A 167 -3.23 -9.29 -13.01
CA LEU A 167 -4.08 -10.48 -12.88
C LEU A 167 -3.60 -11.43 -11.78
N GLY A 168 -2.30 -11.37 -11.44
CA GLY A 168 -1.65 -12.33 -10.58
C GLY A 168 -1.45 -13.69 -11.26
N HIS A 169 -0.78 -14.60 -10.56
CA HIS A 169 -0.55 -15.95 -11.07
C HIS A 169 -1.66 -16.91 -10.69
N LYS A 170 -2.15 -17.67 -11.67
CA LYS A 170 -3.10 -18.77 -11.46
C LYS A 170 -2.36 -20.11 -11.45
N PRO A 171 -2.14 -20.73 -10.28
CA PRO A 171 -1.40 -21.99 -10.19
C PRO A 171 -2.12 -23.10 -10.96
N GLY A 172 -1.37 -23.83 -11.78
CA GLY A 172 -1.82 -25.05 -12.44
C GLY A 172 -1.59 -26.30 -11.59
N ASP A 173 -1.61 -27.44 -12.27
CA ASP A 173 -1.32 -28.73 -11.65
C ASP A 173 0.16 -28.86 -11.26
N TRP A 174 0.43 -29.76 -10.31
CA TRP A 174 1.81 -30.10 -9.95
C TRP A 174 2.47 -30.90 -11.07
N THR A 175 3.66 -30.48 -11.46
CA THR A 175 4.54 -31.20 -12.38
C THR A 175 5.79 -31.64 -11.63
N THR A 176 6.16 -32.92 -11.72
CA THR A 176 7.44 -33.40 -11.19
C THR A 176 8.55 -33.01 -12.15
N GLU A 177 9.42 -32.08 -11.74
CA GLU A 177 10.62 -31.71 -12.51
C GLU A 177 11.79 -32.64 -12.23
N LYS A 178 11.87 -33.16 -11.01
CA LYS A 178 12.93 -34.07 -10.57
C LYS A 178 12.35 -35.17 -9.70
N GLU A 179 12.51 -36.41 -10.12
CA GLU A 179 12.14 -37.57 -9.29
C GLU A 179 13.12 -37.71 -8.12
N PRO A 180 12.65 -38.05 -6.90
CA PRO A 180 13.53 -38.32 -5.78
C PRO A 180 14.32 -39.62 -6.01
N THR A 181 15.52 -39.67 -5.43
CA THR A 181 16.34 -40.89 -5.34
C THR A 181 16.68 -41.15 -3.87
N CYS A 182 17.38 -42.24 -3.55
CA CYS A 182 17.85 -42.46 -2.19
C CYS A 182 18.98 -41.50 -1.77
N SER A 183 19.65 -40.85 -2.72
CA SER A 183 20.74 -39.90 -2.45
C SER A 183 20.31 -38.43 -2.59
N GLU A 184 19.28 -38.15 -3.38
CA GLU A 184 18.86 -36.79 -3.73
C GLU A 184 17.35 -36.61 -3.58
N GLU A 185 16.93 -35.46 -3.05
CA GLU A 185 15.52 -35.07 -3.00
C GLU A 185 14.97 -34.83 -4.41
N GLY A 186 13.68 -35.10 -4.57
CA GLY A 186 12.92 -34.75 -5.76
C GLY A 186 12.33 -33.34 -5.65
N LYS A 187 11.70 -32.88 -6.73
CA LYS A 187 11.13 -31.55 -6.84
C LYS A 187 9.88 -31.59 -7.71
N LYS A 188 8.79 -31.05 -7.20
CA LYS A 188 7.59 -30.71 -7.99
C LYS A 188 7.36 -29.20 -8.00
N VAL A 189 6.80 -28.73 -9.11
CA VAL A 189 6.58 -27.31 -9.40
C VAL A 189 5.17 -27.10 -9.92
N ARG A 190 4.53 -25.98 -9.56
CA ARG A 190 3.32 -25.49 -10.22
C ARG A 190 3.67 -24.30 -11.07
N TYR A 191 3.24 -24.34 -12.33
CA TYR A 191 3.37 -23.21 -13.24
C TYR A 191 2.06 -22.44 -13.34
N CYS A 192 2.16 -21.15 -13.63
CA CYS A 192 1.02 -20.32 -13.91
C CYS A 192 0.39 -20.79 -15.22
N THR A 193 -0.91 -21.09 -15.21
CA THR A 193 -1.65 -21.53 -16.41
C THR A 193 -1.76 -20.45 -17.49
N VAL A 194 -1.46 -19.20 -17.15
CA VAL A 194 -1.56 -18.05 -18.07
C VAL A 194 -0.21 -17.69 -18.68
N CYS A 195 0.84 -17.53 -17.87
CA CYS A 195 2.17 -17.08 -18.34
C CYS A 195 3.28 -18.14 -18.27
N GLY A 196 3.03 -19.30 -17.67
CA GLY A 196 4.02 -20.38 -17.53
C GLY A 196 5.09 -20.16 -16.45
N GLU A 197 5.07 -19.05 -15.71
CA GLU A 197 6.03 -18.81 -14.62
C GLU A 197 5.79 -19.74 -13.43
N VAL A 198 6.86 -20.04 -12.68
CA VAL A 198 6.79 -20.87 -11.47
C VAL A 198 6.08 -20.12 -10.35
N VAL A 199 5.00 -20.70 -9.84
CA VAL A 199 4.18 -20.13 -8.76
C VAL A 199 4.53 -20.75 -7.41
N GLU A 200 4.69 -22.09 -7.40
CA GLU A 200 5.01 -22.83 -6.18
C GLU A 200 6.03 -23.92 -6.49
N THR A 201 6.89 -24.21 -5.52
CA THR A 201 7.84 -25.32 -5.55
C THR A 201 7.72 -26.11 -4.26
N MET A 202 7.75 -27.43 -4.37
CA MET A 202 7.76 -28.32 -3.23
C MET A 202 8.82 -29.41 -3.41
N VAL A 203 9.56 -29.68 -2.33
CA VAL A 203 10.54 -30.76 -2.24
C VAL A 203 9.82 -32.09 -2.03
N ILE A 204 10.33 -33.14 -2.65
CA ILE A 204 9.90 -34.53 -2.44
C ILE A 204 11.03 -35.23 -1.68
N ASP A 205 10.72 -35.81 -0.53
CA ASP A 205 11.71 -36.49 0.30
C ASP A 205 12.44 -37.60 -0.47
N LYS A 206 13.67 -37.89 -0.06
CA LYS A 206 14.47 -38.98 -0.61
C LYS A 206 13.75 -40.31 -0.48
N LEU A 207 13.98 -41.20 -1.45
CA LEU A 207 13.53 -42.58 -1.35
C LEU A 207 14.33 -43.32 -0.27
N PRO A 208 13.76 -44.35 0.38
CA PRO A 208 14.53 -45.18 1.30
C PRO A 208 15.66 -45.91 0.54
N HIS A 209 16.79 -46.12 1.22
CA HIS A 209 17.85 -46.95 0.68
C HIS A 209 17.39 -48.41 0.54
N THR A 210 17.84 -49.08 -0.52
CA THR A 210 17.61 -50.51 -0.71
C THR A 210 18.85 -51.28 -0.27
N GLU A 211 18.74 -52.04 0.82
CA GLU A 211 19.85 -52.84 1.35
C GLU A 211 20.28 -53.92 0.35
N GLY A 212 21.59 -54.06 0.15
CA GLY A 212 22.20 -55.18 -0.56
C GLY A 212 22.64 -56.31 0.36
N ASP A 213 23.41 -57.24 -0.20
CA ASP A 213 23.99 -58.34 0.56
C ASP A 213 25.22 -57.89 1.39
N TRP A 214 25.55 -58.68 2.41
CA TRP A 214 26.78 -58.50 3.18
C TRP A 214 28.01 -58.74 2.29
N GLU A 215 28.87 -57.74 2.19
CA GLU A 215 30.15 -57.81 1.50
C GLU A 215 31.29 -57.83 2.53
N VAL A 216 32.14 -58.86 2.50
CA VAL A 216 33.34 -58.92 3.34
C VAL A 216 34.44 -58.08 2.69
N VAL A 217 34.61 -56.85 3.18
CA VAL A 217 35.66 -55.93 2.69
C VAL A 217 37.02 -56.15 3.36
N GLN A 218 37.03 -56.77 4.55
CA GLN A 218 38.26 -57.17 5.23
C GLN A 218 38.07 -58.55 5.86
N LYS A 219 38.88 -59.53 5.47
CA LYS A 219 38.87 -60.86 6.08
C LYS A 219 39.55 -60.81 7.46
N PRO A 220 39.00 -61.48 8.49
CA PRO A 220 39.69 -61.59 9.78
C PRO A 220 40.97 -62.43 9.65
N THR A 221 41.92 -62.18 10.55
CA THR A 221 43.14 -62.97 10.73
C THR A 221 43.20 -63.53 12.16
N LEU A 222 44.29 -64.21 12.53
CA LEU A 222 44.46 -64.76 13.88
C LEU A 222 44.45 -63.69 14.98
N THR A 223 44.91 -62.48 14.66
CA THR A 223 45.10 -61.39 15.64
C THR A 223 44.36 -60.11 15.29
N LYS A 224 43.82 -59.98 14.06
CA LYS A 224 43.07 -58.81 13.61
C LYS A 224 41.65 -59.20 13.21
N THR A 225 40.68 -58.40 13.63
CA THR A 225 39.28 -58.52 13.21
C THR A 225 39.14 -58.30 11.71
N GLY A 226 38.05 -58.82 11.14
CA GLY A 226 37.59 -58.49 9.80
C GLY A 226 36.46 -57.46 9.84
N LEU A 227 36.00 -57.05 8.66
CA LEU A 227 34.90 -56.11 8.47
C LEU A 227 34.04 -56.61 7.31
N LYS A 228 32.73 -56.65 7.53
CA LYS A 228 31.74 -56.76 6.47
C LYS A 228 30.80 -55.58 6.53
N ILE A 229 30.27 -55.19 5.38
CA ILE A 229 29.38 -54.05 5.23
C ILE A 229 28.16 -54.41 4.37
N VAL A 230 27.06 -53.69 4.56
CA VAL A 230 25.90 -53.67 3.65
C VAL A 230 25.90 -52.33 2.95
N LYS A 231 25.84 -52.33 1.61
CA LYS A 231 25.70 -51.13 0.81
C LYS A 231 24.29 -51.01 0.25
N CYS A 232 23.85 -49.78 -0.02
CA CYS A 232 22.68 -49.52 -0.83
C CYS A 232 22.95 -50.01 -2.26
N THR A 233 22.06 -50.84 -2.81
CA THR A 233 22.19 -51.36 -4.18
C THR A 233 22.00 -50.28 -5.24
N VAL A 234 21.36 -49.16 -4.89
CA VAL A 234 21.07 -48.06 -5.81
C VAL A 234 22.19 -47.03 -5.87
N CYS A 235 22.65 -46.52 -4.71
CA CYS A 235 23.65 -45.44 -4.64
C CYS A 235 25.03 -45.87 -4.13
N GLY A 236 25.19 -47.10 -3.63
CA GLY A 236 26.46 -47.61 -3.09
C GLY A 236 26.83 -47.12 -1.69
N GLU A 237 26.00 -46.28 -1.05
CA GLU A 237 26.21 -45.81 0.32
C GLU A 237 26.26 -46.98 1.31
N VAL A 238 27.19 -46.93 2.27
CA VAL A 238 27.31 -47.96 3.30
C VAL A 238 26.23 -47.72 4.37
N LEU A 239 25.31 -48.68 4.48
CA LEU A 239 24.14 -48.59 5.37
C LEU A 239 24.40 -49.23 6.73
N LYS A 240 25.17 -50.33 6.73
CA LYS A 240 25.50 -51.09 7.94
C LYS A 240 26.93 -51.58 7.86
N GLU A 241 27.55 -51.69 9.02
CA GLU A 241 28.88 -52.25 9.19
C GLU A 241 28.88 -53.21 10.37
N GLU A 242 29.55 -54.35 10.22
CA GLU A 242 29.71 -55.34 11.27
C GLU A 242 31.14 -55.86 11.31
N VAL A 243 31.71 -55.86 12.51
CA VAL A 243 33.05 -56.40 12.77
C VAL A 243 32.98 -57.92 12.83
N ILE A 244 33.82 -58.60 12.05
CA ILE A 244 34.00 -60.05 12.11
C ILE A 244 35.08 -60.33 13.16
N PRO A 245 34.83 -61.14 14.21
CA PRO A 245 35.82 -61.41 15.25
C PRO A 245 37.08 -62.07 14.67
N ALA A 246 38.24 -61.74 15.24
CA ALA A 246 39.51 -62.40 14.90
C ALA A 246 39.45 -63.89 15.23
N ASN A 247 40.17 -64.72 14.47
CA ASN A 247 40.20 -66.17 14.70
C ASN A 247 41.18 -66.55 15.82
N THR A 248 40.94 -66.00 17.01
CA THR A 248 41.79 -66.19 18.19
C THR A 248 41.68 -67.61 18.74
N THR A 249 40.55 -68.29 18.56
CA THR A 249 40.38 -69.70 18.92
C THR A 249 41.37 -70.59 18.18
N LEU A 250 41.54 -70.38 16.88
CA LEU A 250 42.56 -71.09 16.10
C LEU A 250 43.97 -70.74 16.58
N LEU A 251 44.23 -69.47 16.94
CA LEU A 251 45.52 -69.06 17.50
C LEU A 251 45.82 -69.77 18.82
N TYR A 252 44.86 -69.84 19.75
CA TYR A 252 45.00 -70.56 21.02
C TYR A 252 45.23 -72.06 20.80
N ILE A 253 44.51 -72.69 19.86
CA ILE A 253 44.71 -74.10 19.52
C ILE A 253 46.14 -74.33 19.01
N ILE A 254 46.63 -73.49 18.08
CA ILE A 254 47.99 -73.59 17.54
C ILE A 254 49.04 -73.41 18.66
N ILE A 255 48.89 -72.38 19.51
CA ILE A 255 49.82 -72.14 20.63
C ILE A 255 49.82 -73.33 21.60
N SER A 256 48.64 -73.84 21.96
CA SER A 256 48.53 -74.97 22.90
C SER A 256 49.19 -76.25 22.35
N ALA A 257 49.04 -76.53 21.06
CA ALA A 257 49.69 -77.66 20.39
C ALA A 257 51.22 -77.50 20.37
N VAL A 258 51.73 -76.31 20.07
CA VAL A 258 53.18 -76.01 20.09
C VAL A 258 53.74 -76.19 21.50
N VAL A 259 53.06 -75.67 22.52
CA VAL A 259 53.48 -75.83 23.93
C VAL A 259 53.49 -77.31 24.32
N ALA A 260 52.48 -78.09 23.95
CA ALA A 260 52.44 -79.53 24.25
C ALA A 260 53.62 -80.29 23.61
N VAL A 261 53.95 -80.01 22.35
CA VAL A 261 55.10 -80.61 21.65
C VAL A 261 56.42 -80.24 22.33
N LEU A 262 56.61 -78.97 22.70
CA LEU A 262 57.81 -78.51 23.42
C LEU A 262 57.96 -79.21 24.78
N VAL A 263 56.85 -79.41 25.50
CA VAL A 263 56.85 -80.15 26.77
C VAL A 263 57.24 -81.62 26.56
N ILE A 264 56.70 -82.29 25.53
CA ILE A 264 57.08 -83.68 25.20
C ILE A 264 58.57 -83.77 24.87
N ILE A 265 59.10 -82.84 24.06
CA ILE A 265 60.53 -82.78 23.72
C ILE A 265 61.36 -82.58 24.99
N ALA A 266 61.00 -81.65 25.87
CA ALA A 266 61.71 -81.38 27.11
C ALA A 266 61.71 -82.61 28.05
N LEU A 267 60.57 -83.28 28.23
CA LEU A 267 60.47 -84.52 29.00
C LEU A 267 61.32 -85.65 28.37
N GLY A 268 61.34 -85.76 27.05
CA GLY A 268 62.20 -86.67 26.31
C GLY A 268 63.69 -86.41 26.59
N VAL A 269 64.13 -85.15 26.57
CA VAL A 269 65.51 -84.77 26.91
C VAL A 269 65.83 -85.08 28.39
N ILE A 270 64.92 -84.78 29.32
CA ILE A 270 65.11 -85.07 30.75
C ILE A 270 65.24 -86.57 31.00
N THR A 271 64.37 -87.38 30.39
CA THR A 271 64.41 -88.84 30.53
C THR A 271 65.63 -89.45 29.86
N TYR A 272 66.04 -88.93 28.70
CA TYR A 272 67.29 -89.32 28.03
C TYR A 272 68.51 -89.06 28.91
N LYS A 273 68.64 -87.85 29.48
CA LYS A 273 69.74 -87.48 30.39
C LYS A 273 69.72 -88.21 31.74
N ARG A 274 68.58 -88.81 32.14
CA ARG A 274 68.53 -89.67 33.33
C ARG A 274 68.97 -91.11 33.05
N ARG A 275 68.91 -91.56 31.79
CA ARG A 275 69.30 -92.92 31.39
C ARG A 275 70.77 -93.04 30.95
N HIS A 276 71.39 -91.93 30.57
CA HIS A 276 72.80 -91.84 30.15
C HIS A 276 73.54 -90.84 31.03
#